data_AF-A0A250FPV8-F1
#
_entry.id   AF-A0A250FPV8-F1
#
_cell.length_a   1.000
_cell.length_b   1.000
_cell.length_c   1.000
_cell.angle_alpha   90.00
_cell.angle_beta   90.00
_cell.angle_gamma   90.00
#
_symmetry.space_group_name_H-M   'P 1'
#
loop_
_entity.id
_entity.type
_entity.pdbx_description
1 polymer ?
#
loop_
_entity_poly.entity_id
_entity_poly.type
_entity_poly.pdbx_seq_one_letter_code
_entity_poly.pdbx_strand_id
1 'polypeptide(L)'
;MKKKPTISVGIVISIILLLINFYYIIMEYLPYWDYFDFSSFHTWMIYFYINLIVVPLFIALLFFLFYSFFYRWAKKGLWITSILLVMSIIWFWLYISM
;
A
#
# COMPACT_ATOMS: atom_id res chain seq x y z
N MET A 1 20.62 10.09 -24.71
CA MET A 1 19.21 10.20 -24.26
C MET A 1 18.94 9.05 -23.30
N LYS A 2 18.63 9.30 -22.02
CA LYS A 2 18.27 8.22 -21.08
C LYS A 2 16.98 7.57 -21.59
N LYS A 3 17.03 6.27 -21.90
CA LYS A 3 15.85 5.50 -22.35
C LYS A 3 14.78 5.61 -21.27
N LYS A 4 13.55 5.97 -21.65
CA LYS A 4 12.43 6.01 -20.71
C LYS A 4 12.20 4.59 -20.17
N PRO A 5 12.07 4.42 -18.83
CA PRO A 5 11.78 3.11 -18.26
C PRO A 5 10.43 2.62 -18.76
N THR A 6 10.39 1.43 -19.36
CA THR A 6 9.14 0.87 -19.90
C THR A 6 8.12 0.68 -18.78
N ILE A 7 6.84 0.98 -19.06
CA ILE A 7 5.75 0.90 -18.08
C ILE A 7 5.62 -0.52 -17.50
N SER A 8 5.82 -1.53 -18.35
CA SER A 8 5.85 -2.94 -17.96
C SER A 8 6.87 -3.23 -16.85
N VAL A 9 8.09 -2.68 -16.95
CA VAL A 9 9.15 -2.92 -15.95
C VAL A 9 8.76 -2.35 -14.59
N GLY A 10 8.14 -1.19 -14.55
CA GLY A 10 7.68 -0.59 -13.30
C GLY A 10 6.54 -1.34 -12.63
N ILE A 11 5.58 -1.80 -13.42
CA ILE A 11 4.48 -2.64 -12.91
C ILE A 11 5.07 -3.91 -12.29
N VAL A 12 6.01 -4.54 -12.98
CA VAL A 12 6.69 -5.75 -12.48
C VAL A 12 7.45 -5.46 -11.19
N ILE A 13 8.24 -4.37 -11.13
CA ILE A 13 8.96 -3.99 -9.91
C ILE A 13 7.99 -3.70 -8.75
N SER A 14 6.87 -3.02 -9.00
CA SER A 14 5.86 -2.73 -7.97
C SER A 14 5.15 -3.97 -7.48
N ILE A 15 4.83 -4.91 -8.36
CA ILE A 15 4.26 -6.21 -7.96
C ILE A 15 5.27 -7.00 -7.14
N ILE A 16 6.55 -7.03 -7.54
CA ILE A 16 7.60 -7.71 -6.79
C ILE A 16 7.79 -7.08 -5.40
N LEU A 17 7.84 -5.75 -5.32
CA LEU A 17 7.92 -5.04 -4.04
C LEU A 17 6.70 -5.32 -3.16
N LEU A 18 5.51 -5.38 -3.75
CA LEU A 18 4.28 -5.71 -3.04
C LEU A 18 4.31 -7.14 -2.49
N LEU A 19 4.73 -8.12 -3.30
CA LEU A 19 4.90 -9.51 -2.89
C LEU A 19 5.94 -9.66 -1.78
N ILE A 20 7.08 -8.98 -1.89
CA ILE A 20 8.13 -8.99 -0.87
C ILE A 20 7.61 -8.38 0.43
N ASN A 21 6.91 -7.25 0.37
CA ASN A 21 6.34 -6.59 1.54
C ASN A 21 5.30 -7.49 2.23
N PHE A 22 4.42 -8.12 1.45
CA PHE A 22 3.44 -9.09 1.95
C PHE A 22 4.11 -10.30 2.60
N TYR A 23 5.16 -10.83 1.97
CA TYR A 23 5.94 -11.96 2.49
C TYR A 23 6.61 -11.61 3.82
N TYR A 24 7.25 -10.44 3.92
CA TYR A 24 7.91 -10.00 5.16
C TYR A 24 6.90 -9.79 6.28
N ILE A 25 5.77 -9.14 6.01
CA ILE A 25 4.71 -8.96 7.00
C ILE A 25 4.19 -10.33 7.46
N ILE A 26 3.92 -11.26 6.54
CA ILE A 26 3.47 -12.60 6.92
C ILE A 26 4.53 -13.29 7.79
N MET A 27 5.80 -13.28 7.40
CA MET A 27 6.88 -13.95 8.13
C MET A 27 7.23 -13.30 9.47
N GLU A 28 7.14 -11.97 9.57
CA GLU A 28 7.41 -11.22 10.80
C GLU A 28 6.30 -11.44 11.82
N TYR A 29 5.04 -11.53 11.36
CA TYR A 29 3.90 -11.70 12.24
C TYR A 29 3.50 -13.16 12.46
N LEU A 30 3.89 -14.11 11.61
CA LEU A 30 3.67 -15.56 11.79
C LEU A 30 4.01 -16.07 13.21
N PRO A 31 5.19 -15.70 13.80
CA PRO A 31 5.59 -16.16 15.13
C PRO A 31 4.72 -15.54 16.24
N TYR A 32 4.07 -14.43 15.94
CA TYR A 32 3.17 -13.71 16.84
C TYR A 32 1.71 -13.96 16.50
N TRP A 33 1.37 -14.89 15.60
CA TRP A 33 -0.04 -15.23 15.35
C TRP A 33 -0.77 -15.72 16.60
N ASP A 34 -0.05 -16.41 17.50
CA ASP A 34 -0.56 -16.80 18.82
C ASP A 34 -0.63 -15.60 19.81
N TYR A 35 0.11 -14.52 19.53
CA TYR A 35 0.18 -13.28 20.33
C TYR A 35 -0.73 -12.15 19.82
N PHE A 36 -1.16 -12.23 18.56
CA PHE A 36 -2.24 -11.39 18.05
C PHE A 36 -3.51 -11.86 18.74
N ASP A 37 -3.94 -11.06 19.71
CA ASP A 37 -5.22 -11.26 20.35
C ASP A 37 -6.34 -10.88 19.36
N PHE A 38 -6.61 -11.81 18.43
CA PHE A 38 -7.74 -11.78 17.51
C PHE A 38 -9.08 -12.01 18.25
N SER A 39 -9.08 -12.15 19.58
CA SER A 39 -10.32 -12.24 20.36
C SER A 39 -11.18 -10.98 20.23
N SER A 40 -10.54 -9.85 19.94
CA SER A 40 -11.19 -8.56 19.68
C SER A 40 -11.39 -8.35 18.18
N PHE A 41 -12.66 -8.31 17.76
CA PHE A 41 -13.07 -7.95 16.40
C PHE A 41 -12.45 -6.62 15.93
N HIS A 42 -12.25 -5.68 16.86
CA HIS A 42 -11.65 -4.37 16.58
C HIS A 42 -10.18 -4.48 16.17
N THR A 43 -9.39 -5.31 16.86
CA THR A 43 -7.98 -5.54 16.55
C THR A 43 -7.82 -6.21 15.18
N TRP A 44 -8.69 -7.18 14.88
CA TRP A 44 -8.71 -7.86 13.58
C TRP A 44 -9.05 -6.89 12.43
N MET A 45 -10.06 -6.04 12.61
CA MET A 45 -10.46 -5.03 11.63
C MET A 45 -9.34 -4.02 11.32
N ILE A 46 -8.63 -3.56 12.34
CA ILE A 46 -7.47 -2.66 12.19
C ILE A 46 -6.36 -3.32 11.36
N TYR A 47 -5.99 -4.56 11.72
CA TYR A 47 -4.92 -5.27 11.03
C TYR A 47 -5.29 -5.55 9.56
N PHE A 48 -6.53 -5.97 9.32
CA PHE A 48 -7.05 -6.23 7.97
C PHE A 48 -7.04 -4.95 7.12
N TYR A 49 -7.49 -3.83 7.70
CA TYR A 49 -7.52 -2.54 7.03
C TYR A 49 -6.13 -2.07 6.58
N ILE A 50 -5.13 -2.16 7.47
CA ILE A 50 -3.75 -1.74 7.15
C ILE A 50 -3.20 -2.57 5.99
N ASN A 51 -3.36 -3.89 6.04
CA ASN A 51 -2.75 -4.80 5.08
C ASN A 51 -3.44 -4.81 3.71
N LEU A 52 -4.76 -4.63 3.65
CA LEU A 52 -5.51 -4.67 2.39
C LEU A 52 -5.72 -3.31 1.74
N ILE A 53 -5.67 -2.22 2.50
CA ILE A 53 -5.96 -0.89 1.97
C ILE A 53 -4.73 0.00 2.05
N VAL A 54 -4.16 0.21 3.24
CA VAL A 54 -3.07 1.18 3.43
C VAL A 54 -1.80 0.75 2.69
N VAL A 55 -1.35 -0.49 2.89
CA VAL A 55 -0.12 -1.02 2.28
C VAL A 55 -0.21 -1.01 0.74
N PRO A 56 -1.28 -1.53 0.09
CA PRO A 56 -1.40 -1.47 -1.36
C PRO A 56 -1.48 -0.04 -1.91
N LEU A 57 -2.20 0.88 -1.24
CA LEU A 57 -2.25 2.28 -1.66
C LEU A 57 -0.89 2.97 -1.53
N PHE A 58 -0.13 2.67 -0.48
CA PHE A 58 1.22 3.21 -0.31
C PHE A 58 2.16 2.73 -1.42
N ILE A 59 2.08 1.45 -1.79
CA ILE A 59 2.87 0.89 -2.88
C ILE A 59 2.46 1.48 -4.24
N ALA A 60 1.16 1.66 -4.48
CA ALA A 60 0.67 2.34 -5.67
C ALA A 60 1.15 3.81 -5.72
N LEU A 61 1.18 4.50 -4.58
CA LEU A 61 1.70 5.86 -4.48
C LEU A 61 3.19 5.90 -4.82
N LEU A 62 4.01 4.99 -4.29
CA LEU A 62 5.42 4.87 -4.67
C LEU A 62 5.59 4.63 -6.18
N PHE A 63 4.81 3.72 -6.76
CA PHE A 63 4.83 3.46 -8.21
C PHE A 63 4.58 4.73 -9.01
N PHE A 64 3.48 5.44 -8.72
CA PHE A 64 3.15 6.67 -9.43
C PHE A 64 4.15 7.79 -9.17
N LEU A 65 4.73 7.85 -7.98
CA LEU A 65 5.74 8.84 -7.62
C LEU A 65 6.98 8.66 -8.48
N PHE A 66 7.50 7.44 -8.59
CA PHE A 66 8.62 7.11 -9.48
C PHE A 66 8.28 7.34 -10.95
N TYR A 67 7.09 6.95 -11.40
CA TYR A 67 6.69 7.09 -12.81
C TYR A 67 6.38 8.54 -13.22
N SER A 68 6.01 9.39 -12.28
CA SER A 68 5.67 10.80 -12.53
C SER A 68 6.84 11.62 -13.09
N PHE A 69 8.08 11.21 -12.79
CA PHE A 69 9.30 11.83 -13.33
C PHE A 69 9.48 11.56 -14.83
N PHE A 70 8.97 10.44 -15.32
CA PHE A 70 9.17 9.99 -16.70
C PHE A 70 7.93 10.17 -17.58
N TYR A 71 6.74 10.16 -16.97
CA TYR A 71 5.46 10.11 -17.67
C TYR A 71 4.45 11.14 -17.17
N ARG A 72 3.90 11.93 -18.09
CA ARG A 72 2.89 12.97 -17.79
C ARG A 72 1.58 12.39 -17.26
N TRP A 73 1.18 11.19 -17.72
CA TRP A 73 -0.02 10.51 -17.25
C TRP A 73 0.12 10.03 -15.80
N ALA A 74 1.33 9.63 -15.40
CA ALA A 74 1.60 9.17 -14.04
C ALA A 74 1.45 10.30 -13.00
N LYS A 75 1.59 11.58 -13.39
CA LYS A 75 1.25 12.72 -12.52
C LYS A 75 -0.24 12.77 -12.17
N LYS A 76 -1.12 12.40 -13.11
CA LYS A 76 -2.55 12.29 -12.84
C LYS A 76 -2.84 11.11 -11.91
N GLY A 77 -2.21 9.96 -12.16
CA GLY A 77 -2.29 8.79 -11.30
C GLY A 77 -1.83 9.07 -9.87
N LEU A 78 -0.70 9.78 -9.71
CA LEU A 78 -0.16 10.21 -8.41
C LEU A 78 -1.15 11.06 -7.62
N TRP A 79 -1.80 12.02 -8.28
CA TRP A 79 -2.82 12.86 -7.63
C TRP A 79 -4.01 12.03 -7.13
N ILE A 80 -4.50 11.10 -7.96
CA ILE A 80 -5.63 10.23 -7.61
C ILE A 80 -5.26 9.32 -6.44
N THR A 81 -4.11 8.63 -6.49
CA THR A 81 -3.70 7.73 -5.40
C THR A 81 -3.39 8.48 -4.11
N SER A 82 -2.85 9.70 -4.19
CA SER A 82 -2.63 10.54 -3.01
C SER A 82 -3.94 10.96 -2.34
N ILE A 83 -4.95 11.38 -3.11
CA ILE A 83 -6.28 11.71 -2.56
C ILE A 83 -6.90 10.47 -1.92
N LEU A 84 -6.83 9.32 -2.60
CA LEU A 84 -7.39 8.07 -2.09
C LEU A 84 -6.73 7.65 -0.77
N LEU A 85 -5.40 7.76 -0.66
CA LEU A 85 -4.67 7.46 0.57
C LEU A 85 -5.12 8.36 1.73
N VAL A 86 -5.24 9.67 1.50
CA VAL A 86 -5.69 10.62 2.52
C VAL A 86 -7.12 10.31 2.96
N MET A 87 -8.04 10.07 2.02
CA MET A 87 -9.41 9.66 2.33
C MET A 87 -9.45 8.38 3.15
N SER A 88 -8.65 7.38 2.75
CA SER A 88 -8.49 6.12 3.47
C SER A 88 -8.14 6.40 4.95
N ILE A 89 -7.06 7.14 5.20
CA ILE A 89 -6.58 7.45 6.55
C ILE A 89 -7.65 8.19 7.37
N ILE A 90 -8.37 9.15 6.78
CA ILE A 90 -9.45 9.88 7.46
C ILE A 90 -10.58 8.93 7.87
N TRP A 91 -11.03 8.07 6.96
CA TRP A 91 -12.07 7.07 7.24
C TRP A 91 -11.66 6.10 8.35
N PHE A 92 -10.40 5.68 8.34
CA PHE A 92 -9.86 4.80 9.37
C PHE A 92 -9.82 5.47 10.74
N TRP A 93 -9.40 6.74 10.78
CA TRP A 93 -9.36 7.50 12.01
C TRP A 93 -10.76 7.69 12.60
N LEU A 94 -11.77 7.97 11.75
CA LEU A 94 -13.17 8.00 12.15
C LEU A 94 -13.64 6.66 12.72
N TYR A 95 -13.28 5.54 12.08
CA TYR A 95 -13.62 4.20 12.55
C TYR A 95 -13.03 3.89 13.93
N ILE A 96 -11.79 4.30 14.22
CA ILE A 96 -11.17 4.10 15.54
C ILE A 96 -11.79 5.01 16.61
N SER A 97 -12.24 6.21 16.22
CA SER A 97 -12.79 7.20 17.16
C SER A 97 -14.23 6.95 17.61
N MET A 98 -14.94 6.02 16.96
CA MET A 98 -16.31 5.60 17.29
C MET A 98 -16.31 4.35 18.16
#